data_AF-A0A7W8DR65-F1
#
_entry.id   AF-A0A7W8DR65-F1
#
_cell.length_a   1.000
_cell.length_b   1.000
_cell.length_c   1.000
_cell.angle_alpha   90.00
_cell.angle_beta   90.00
_cell.angle_gamma   90.00
#
_symmetry.space_group_name_H-M   'P 1'
#
loop_
_entity.id
_entity.type
_entity.pdbx_description
1 polymer ?
#
loop_
_entity_poly.entity_id
_entity_poly.type
_entity_poly.pdbx_seq_one_letter_code
_entity_poly.pdbx_strand_id
1 'polypeptide(L)'
;MKIEGIKSCYDKTRGLFYFARLCSKIRLHAAGQLPAEYHELLGQGFDGRTVRYLEVSYDDLRAQVLAGKTDEETLDWCYANGRALNDEQVLIFNSFMSKRGWHDDETDEFIPEMIRQYGFPDDGRIITDFDLIEMDEGRWTPDQWRAAWK
;
A
#
# COMPACT_ATOMS: atom_id res chain seq x y z
N MET A 1 2.05 3.83 14.31
CA MET A 1 3.46 4.10 14.57
C MET A 1 4.08 4.82 13.37
N LYS A 2 4.80 5.93 13.60
CA LYS A 2 5.54 6.60 12.54
C LYS A 2 6.77 5.78 12.13
N ILE A 3 6.86 5.40 10.87
CA ILE A 3 8.02 4.73 10.27
C ILE A 3 8.70 5.71 9.32
N GLU A 4 9.95 6.05 9.58
CA GLU A 4 10.70 6.96 8.70
C GLU A 4 11.04 6.29 7.37
N GLY A 5 10.83 6.99 6.26
CA GLY A 5 11.13 6.50 4.91
C GLY A 5 10.07 5.60 4.28
N ILE A 6 9.05 5.15 5.02
CA ILE A 6 7.92 4.41 4.43
C ILE A 6 7.04 5.39 3.63
N LYS A 7 6.64 4.99 2.43
CA LYS A 7 5.78 5.82 1.56
C LYS A 7 4.30 5.70 1.95
N SER A 8 3.55 6.73 1.61
CA SER A 8 2.09 6.73 1.77
C SER A 8 1.45 5.66 0.88
N CYS A 9 0.33 5.13 1.32
CA CYS A 9 -0.55 4.31 0.49
C CYS A 9 -1.02 5.04 -0.78
N TYR A 10 -1.10 6.37 -0.74
CA TYR A 10 -1.52 7.22 -1.87
C TYR A 10 -0.37 7.73 -2.74
N ASP A 11 0.90 7.49 -2.37
CA ASP A 11 2.04 7.87 -3.20
C ASP A 11 1.99 7.07 -4.52
N LYS A 12 1.89 7.80 -5.63
CA LYS A 12 1.70 7.22 -6.96
C LYS A 12 3.04 6.85 -7.60
N THR A 13 3.11 5.66 -8.20
CA THR A 13 4.13 5.31 -9.19
C THR A 13 3.44 5.10 -10.53
N ARG A 14 3.67 5.98 -11.51
CA ARG A 14 2.96 5.98 -12.81
C ARG A 14 1.42 5.89 -12.66
N GLY A 15 0.87 6.58 -11.65
CA GLY A 15 -0.55 6.58 -11.34
C GLY A 15 -1.03 5.44 -10.43
N LEU A 16 -0.24 4.38 -10.22
CA LEU A 16 -0.60 3.26 -9.36
C LEU A 16 -0.38 3.61 -7.88
N PHE A 17 -1.43 3.49 -7.06
CA PHE A 17 -1.31 3.62 -5.60
C PHE A 17 -0.55 2.45 -5.00
N TYR A 18 -0.03 2.65 -3.78
CA TYR A 18 0.64 1.65 -2.95
C TYR A 18 1.97 1.09 -3.50
N PHE A 19 2.27 1.23 -4.79
CA PHE A 19 3.49 0.65 -5.38
C PHE A 19 4.78 1.25 -4.79
N ALA A 20 4.82 2.58 -4.63
CA ALA A 20 5.92 3.26 -3.93
C ALA A 20 6.08 2.75 -2.49
N ARG A 21 4.95 2.50 -1.81
CA ARG A 21 4.93 1.93 -0.45
C ARG A 21 5.50 0.51 -0.41
N LEU A 22 5.08 -0.37 -1.33
CA LEU A 22 5.64 -1.71 -1.47
C LEU A 22 7.17 -1.67 -1.64
N CYS A 23 7.66 -0.82 -2.55
CA CYS A 23 9.11 -0.67 -2.77
C CYS A 23 9.83 -0.13 -1.52
N SER A 24 9.26 0.87 -0.84
CA SER A 24 9.84 1.41 0.40
C SER A 24 9.88 0.39 1.54
N LYS A 25 8.84 -0.45 1.70
CA LYS A 25 8.83 -1.54 2.69
C LYS A 25 9.98 -2.52 2.44
N ILE A 26 10.22 -2.90 1.19
CA ILE A 26 11.33 -3.78 0.82
C ILE A 26 12.68 -3.14 1.19
N ARG A 27 12.88 -1.86 0.86
CA ARG A 27 14.13 -1.13 1.19
C ARG A 27 14.34 -1.02 2.70
N LEU A 28 13.30 -0.66 3.45
CA LEU A 28 13.36 -0.56 4.91
C LEU A 28 13.63 -1.91 5.56
N HIS A 29 13.01 -2.98 5.07
CA HIS A 29 13.27 -4.32 5.58
C HIS A 29 14.73 -4.73 5.36
N ALA A 30 15.28 -4.48 4.16
CA ALA A 30 16.68 -4.76 3.87
C ALA A 30 17.65 -3.91 4.70
N ALA A 31 17.26 -2.71 5.10
CA ALA A 31 18.03 -1.85 5.98
C ALA A 31 17.88 -2.19 7.48
N GLY A 32 17.04 -3.17 7.86
CA GLY A 32 16.74 -3.48 9.26
C GLY A 32 15.93 -2.38 9.98
N GLN A 33 15.26 -1.52 9.21
CA GLN A 33 14.50 -0.36 9.70
C GLN A 33 12.99 -0.60 9.67
N LEU A 34 12.53 -1.71 9.08
CA LEU A 34 11.12 -2.08 9.11
C LEU A 34 10.79 -2.80 10.44
N PRO A 35 9.77 -2.37 11.18
CA PRO A 35 9.34 -3.00 12.42
C PRO A 35 8.98 -4.48 12.26
N ALA A 36 9.23 -5.29 13.30
CA ALA A 36 9.15 -6.75 13.24
C ALA A 36 7.74 -7.27 12.94
N GLU A 37 6.71 -6.57 13.38
CA GLU A 37 5.30 -6.88 13.14
C GLU A 37 4.92 -6.88 11.65
N TYR A 38 5.71 -6.24 10.78
CA TYR A 38 5.47 -6.25 9.33
C TYR A 38 6.08 -7.48 8.64
N HIS A 39 7.05 -8.17 9.27
CA HIS A 39 7.92 -9.13 8.57
C HIS A 39 7.12 -10.32 8.05
N GLU A 40 6.20 -10.86 8.86
CA GLU A 40 5.36 -11.99 8.46
C GLU A 40 4.38 -11.63 7.34
N LEU A 41 4.02 -10.35 7.21
CA LEU A 41 3.05 -9.86 6.22
C LEU A 41 3.68 -9.39 4.90
N LEU A 42 5.01 -9.44 4.76
CA LEU A 42 5.69 -9.07 3.52
C LEU A 42 5.29 -10.00 2.37
N GLY A 43 4.87 -9.41 1.25
CA GLY A 43 4.33 -10.17 0.11
C GLY A 43 2.90 -10.70 0.31
N GLN A 44 2.29 -10.43 1.46
CA GLN A 44 0.89 -10.76 1.77
C GLN A 44 0.01 -9.51 1.73
N GLY A 45 -1.29 -9.66 2.00
CA GLY A 45 -2.24 -8.54 2.06
C GLY A 45 -2.16 -7.64 0.81
N PHE A 46 -1.94 -6.35 1.01
CA PHE A 46 -1.76 -5.38 -0.09
C PHE A 46 -0.51 -5.63 -0.93
N ASP A 47 0.64 -6.02 -0.35
CA ASP A 47 1.85 -6.36 -1.13
C ASP A 47 1.53 -7.50 -2.10
N GLY A 48 0.87 -8.54 -1.58
CA GLY A 48 0.45 -9.70 -2.35
C GLY A 48 -0.58 -9.36 -3.44
N ARG A 49 -1.57 -8.51 -3.12
CA ARG A 49 -2.58 -8.05 -4.08
C ARG A 49 -1.93 -7.27 -5.21
N THR A 50 -0.96 -6.39 -4.92
CA THR A 50 -0.19 -5.63 -5.92
C THR A 50 0.59 -6.54 -6.85
N VAL A 51 1.41 -7.46 -6.33
CA VAL A 51 2.24 -8.32 -7.20
C VAL A 51 1.41 -9.32 -8.01
N ARG A 52 0.32 -9.86 -7.45
CA ARG A 52 -0.62 -10.72 -8.20
C ARG A 52 -1.32 -9.96 -9.32
N TYR A 53 -1.72 -8.71 -9.09
CA TYR A 53 -2.36 -7.89 -10.12
C TYR A 53 -1.41 -7.53 -11.26
N LEU A 54 -0.12 -7.36 -10.94
CA LEU A 54 0.97 -7.15 -11.91
C LEU A 54 1.51 -8.46 -12.52
N GLU A 55 0.98 -9.62 -12.12
CA GLU A 55 1.40 -10.94 -12.61
C GLU A 55 2.90 -11.24 -12.43
N VAL A 56 3.49 -10.77 -11.32
CA VAL A 56 4.88 -11.07 -10.92
C VAL A 56 4.92 -11.67 -9.52
N SER A 57 6.03 -12.32 -9.15
CA SER A 57 6.24 -12.78 -7.77
C SER A 57 6.76 -11.64 -6.88
N TYR A 58 6.46 -11.72 -5.57
CA TYR A 58 7.03 -10.78 -4.61
C TYR A 58 8.57 -10.86 -4.57
N ASP A 59 9.13 -12.07 -4.67
CA ASP A 59 10.58 -12.27 -4.61
C ASP A 59 11.31 -11.66 -5.81
N ASP A 60 10.74 -11.76 -7.01
CA ASP A 60 11.33 -11.15 -8.21
C ASP A 60 11.27 -9.62 -8.15
N LEU A 61 10.13 -9.05 -7.74
CA LEU A 61 10.00 -7.60 -7.52
C LEU A 61 10.99 -7.13 -6.44
N ARG A 62 11.09 -7.87 -5.32
CA ARG A 62 12.05 -7.59 -4.26
C ARG A 62 13.47 -7.58 -4.80
N ALA A 63 13.86 -8.55 -5.63
CA ALA A 63 15.18 -8.56 -6.24
C ALA A 63 15.46 -7.31 -7.08
N GLN A 64 14.47 -6.80 -7.83
CA GLN A 64 14.59 -5.55 -8.58
C GLN A 64 14.83 -4.34 -7.68
N VAL A 65 14.06 -4.21 -6.60
CA VAL A 65 14.20 -3.11 -5.63
C VAL A 65 15.58 -3.16 -4.96
N LEU A 66 16.03 -4.36 -4.58
CA LEU A 66 17.34 -4.55 -3.93
C LEU A 66 18.53 -4.40 -4.89
N ALA A 67 18.30 -4.51 -6.20
CA ALA A 67 19.29 -4.16 -7.22
C ALA A 67 19.47 -2.64 -7.39
N GLY A 68 18.76 -1.81 -6.60
CA GLY A 68 18.90 -0.36 -6.57
C GLY A 68 18.01 0.40 -7.56
N LYS A 69 17.03 -0.28 -8.19
CA LYS A 69 16.09 0.37 -9.10
C LYS A 69 15.18 1.38 -8.38
N THR A 70 14.81 2.44 -9.08
CA THR A 70 13.76 3.37 -8.62
C THR A 70 12.39 2.69 -8.62
N ASP A 71 11.38 3.35 -8.05
CA ASP A 71 10.02 2.84 -8.06
C ASP A 71 9.50 2.73 -9.51
N GLU A 72 9.75 3.73 -10.35
CA GLU A 72 9.37 3.70 -11.76
C GLU A 72 10.08 2.60 -12.54
N GLU A 73 11.40 2.43 -12.35
CA GLU A 73 12.16 1.36 -13.01
C GLU A 73 11.73 -0.04 -12.58
N THR A 74 11.32 -0.18 -11.31
CA THR A 74 10.77 -1.43 -10.78
C THR A 74 9.39 -1.70 -11.38
N LEU A 75 8.53 -0.69 -11.49
CA LEU A 75 7.21 -0.84 -12.11
C LEU A 75 7.31 -1.13 -13.61
N ASP A 76 8.23 -0.47 -14.32
CA ASP A 76 8.51 -0.74 -15.73
C ASP A 76 8.97 -2.18 -15.94
N TRP A 77 9.80 -2.70 -15.03
CA TRP A 77 10.18 -4.10 -15.06
C TRP A 77 8.98 -5.03 -14.83
N CYS A 78 8.06 -4.71 -13.92
CA CYS A 78 6.83 -5.48 -13.71
C CYS A 78 5.97 -5.50 -14.97
N TYR A 79 5.82 -4.37 -15.65
CA TYR A 79 5.08 -4.30 -16.92
C TYR A 79 5.73 -5.10 -18.05
N ALA A 80 7.05 -5.18 -18.07
CA ALA A 80 7.79 -5.94 -19.09
C ALA A 80 7.81 -7.46 -18.83
N ASN A 81 7.70 -7.90 -17.57
CA ASN A 81 7.84 -9.31 -17.17
C ASN A 81 6.55 -9.95 -16.62
N GLY A 82 5.50 -9.15 -16.47
CA GLY A 82 4.16 -9.59 -16.06
C GLY A 82 3.12 -8.83 -16.86
N ARG A 83 2.25 -8.10 -16.17
CA ARG A 83 1.12 -7.40 -16.76
C ARG A 83 1.34 -5.90 -16.83
N ALA A 84 1.42 -5.37 -18.05
CA ALA A 84 1.30 -3.94 -18.30
C ALA A 84 -0.15 -3.48 -18.11
N LEU A 85 -0.35 -2.43 -17.30
CA LEU A 85 -1.67 -1.88 -17.00
C LEU A 85 -2.02 -0.71 -17.93
N ASN A 86 -3.26 -0.69 -18.41
CA ASN A 86 -3.84 0.50 -19.03
C ASN A 86 -4.52 1.41 -17.98
N ASP A 87 -4.94 2.60 -18.40
CA ASP A 87 -5.53 3.61 -17.49
C ASP A 87 -6.77 3.09 -16.73
N GLU A 88 -7.63 2.31 -17.39
CA GLU A 88 -8.82 1.73 -16.76
C GLU A 88 -8.44 0.68 -15.70
N GLN A 89 -7.43 -0.14 -15.98
CA GLN A 89 -6.92 -1.14 -15.04
C GLN A 89 -6.24 -0.50 -13.83
N VAL A 90 -5.54 0.64 -14.02
CA VAL A 90 -5.01 1.45 -12.92
C VAL A 90 -6.16 2.03 -12.10
N LEU A 91 -7.19 2.59 -12.74
CA LEU A 91 -8.38 3.11 -12.07
C LEU A 91 -9.08 2.05 -11.21
N ILE A 92 -9.32 0.86 -11.76
CA ILE A 92 -9.96 -0.25 -11.05
C ILE A 92 -9.13 -0.67 -9.85
N PHE A 93 -7.82 -0.86 -10.04
CA PHE A 93 -6.93 -1.29 -8.95
C PHE A 93 -6.84 -0.24 -7.84
N ASN A 94 -6.64 1.02 -8.19
CA ASN A 94 -6.61 2.11 -7.22
C ASN A 94 -7.95 2.23 -6.47
N SER A 95 -9.08 2.03 -7.17
CA SER A 95 -10.40 2.08 -6.56
C SER A 95 -10.59 0.97 -5.54
N PHE A 96 -10.15 -0.24 -5.86
CA PHE A 96 -10.16 -1.36 -4.92
C PHE A 96 -9.23 -1.11 -3.72
N MET A 97 -7.95 -0.79 -3.98
CA MET A 97 -6.94 -0.66 -2.91
C MET A 97 -7.28 0.46 -1.93
N SER A 98 -7.72 1.62 -2.41
CA SER A 98 -8.02 2.78 -1.56
C SER A 98 -9.37 2.73 -0.85
N LYS A 99 -10.22 1.73 -1.15
CA LYS A 99 -11.55 1.58 -0.56
C LYS A 99 -11.73 0.25 0.17
N ARG A 100 -10.68 -0.57 0.28
CA ARG A 100 -10.70 -1.77 1.10
C ARG A 100 -11.03 -1.36 2.56
N GLY A 101 -12.02 -2.04 3.14
CA GLY A 101 -12.65 -1.70 4.42
C GLY A 101 -13.96 -0.93 4.30
N TRP A 102 -14.29 -0.37 3.12
CA TRP A 102 -15.50 0.44 2.92
C TRP A 102 -16.58 -0.33 2.16
N HIS A 103 -17.66 -0.68 2.89
CA HIS A 103 -18.79 -1.48 2.39
C HIS A 103 -18.35 -2.85 1.82
N ASP A 104 -17.44 -3.51 2.53
CA ASP A 104 -16.94 -4.85 2.21
C ASP A 104 -16.83 -5.72 3.47
N ASP A 105 -16.24 -6.91 3.35
CA ASP A 105 -16.11 -7.89 4.43
C ASP A 105 -15.22 -7.44 5.61
N GLU A 106 -14.49 -6.33 5.49
CA GLU A 106 -13.69 -5.77 6.59
C GLU A 106 -14.43 -4.64 7.35
N THR A 107 -15.56 -4.15 6.82
CA THR A 107 -16.29 -2.98 7.35
C THR A 107 -16.79 -3.16 8.77
N ASP A 108 -17.42 -4.29 9.10
CA ASP A 108 -18.12 -4.46 10.38
C ASP A 108 -17.21 -5.05 11.49
N GLU A 109 -16.10 -5.68 11.12
CA GLU A 109 -15.24 -6.41 12.05
C GLU A 109 -13.82 -5.83 12.11
N PHE A 110 -13.08 -5.84 11.00
CA PHE A 110 -11.67 -5.49 10.98
C PHE A 110 -11.43 -3.99 11.24
N ILE A 111 -12.14 -3.11 10.52
CA ILE A 111 -11.95 -1.66 10.69
C ILE A 111 -12.26 -1.20 12.13
N PRO A 112 -13.40 -1.56 12.74
CA PRO A 112 -13.68 -1.17 14.13
C PRO A 112 -12.70 -1.79 15.13
N GLU A 113 -12.22 -3.01 14.90
CA GLU A 113 -11.22 -3.63 15.76
C GLU A 113 -9.89 -2.88 15.70
N MET A 114 -9.41 -2.49 14.52
CA MET A 114 -8.18 -1.72 14.39
C MET A 114 -8.31 -0.31 15.00
N ILE A 115 -9.46 0.36 14.85
CA ILE A 115 -9.73 1.64 15.53
C ILE A 115 -9.57 1.47 17.05
N ARG A 116 -10.15 0.41 17.63
CA ARG A 116 -10.01 0.10 19.07
C ARG A 116 -8.56 -0.21 19.46
N GLN A 117 -7.89 -1.08 18.71
CA GLN A 117 -6.52 -1.50 19.02
C GLN A 117 -5.51 -0.36 18.94
N TYR A 118 -5.65 0.51 17.94
CA TYR A 118 -4.77 1.68 17.79
C TYR A 118 -5.18 2.88 18.66
N GLY A 119 -6.34 2.82 19.31
CA GLY A 119 -6.86 3.91 20.15
C GLY A 119 -7.24 5.15 19.34
N PHE A 120 -7.72 4.97 18.11
CA PHE A 120 -8.16 6.07 17.26
C PHE A 120 -9.57 6.56 17.61
N PRO A 121 -9.92 7.81 17.23
CA PRO A 121 -11.28 8.30 17.37
C PRO A 121 -12.26 7.48 16.52
N ASP A 122 -13.28 6.93 17.15
CA ASP A 122 -14.41 6.29 16.48
C ASP A 122 -15.48 7.34 16.13
N ASP A 123 -15.14 8.25 15.23
CA ASP A 123 -16.01 9.37 14.79
C ASP A 123 -16.55 9.20 13.36
N GLY A 124 -16.40 8.00 12.80
CA GLY A 124 -16.87 7.62 11.47
C GLY A 124 -16.03 8.14 10.30
N ARG A 125 -14.83 8.69 10.55
CA ARG A 125 -13.94 9.20 9.48
C ARG A 125 -12.92 8.19 8.98
N ILE A 126 -12.55 7.23 9.82
CA ILE A 126 -11.63 6.14 9.48
C ILE A 126 -12.49 4.98 9.00
N ILE A 127 -12.54 4.77 7.68
CA ILE A 127 -13.47 3.80 7.06
C ILE A 127 -12.78 2.85 6.08
N THR A 128 -11.46 2.97 5.91
CA THR A 128 -10.65 2.12 5.03
C THR A 128 -9.35 1.70 5.71
N ASP A 129 -8.70 0.64 5.22
CA ASP A 129 -7.34 0.33 5.64
C ASP A 129 -6.36 1.47 5.38
N PHE A 130 -6.54 2.20 4.28
CA PHE A 130 -5.67 3.34 3.98
C PHE A 130 -5.84 4.44 5.03
N ASP A 131 -7.05 4.67 5.54
CA ASP A 131 -7.25 5.59 6.67
C ASP A 131 -6.52 5.10 7.91
N LEU A 132 -6.66 3.81 8.26
CA LEU A 132 -5.97 3.21 9.40
C LEU A 132 -4.46 3.37 9.30
N ILE A 133 -3.88 3.01 8.15
CA ILE A 133 -2.44 3.07 7.92
C ILE A 133 -1.93 4.52 7.97
N GLU A 134 -2.60 5.45 7.28
CA GLU A 134 -2.15 6.84 7.28
C GLU A 134 -2.32 7.49 8.65
N MET A 135 -3.33 7.09 9.43
CA MET A 135 -3.57 7.60 10.78
C MET A 135 -2.51 7.08 11.74
N ASP A 136 -2.25 5.78 11.68
CA ASP A 136 -1.22 5.12 12.48
C ASP A 136 0.17 5.71 12.21
N GLU A 137 0.48 6.00 10.96
CA GLU A 137 1.77 6.56 10.57
C GLU A 137 1.84 8.10 10.70
N GLY A 138 0.78 8.72 11.22
CA GLY A 138 0.76 10.14 11.59
C GLY A 138 0.71 11.11 10.41
N ARG A 139 0.16 10.68 9.27
CA ARG A 139 0.04 11.49 8.04
C ARG A 139 -1.40 11.71 7.57
N TRP A 140 -2.37 11.06 8.23
CA TRP A 140 -3.77 11.13 7.83
C TRP A 140 -4.33 12.55 7.83
N THR A 141 -5.11 12.87 6.80
CA THR A 141 -5.95 14.05 6.75
C THR A 141 -7.32 13.69 6.16
N PRO A 142 -8.41 14.38 6.55
CA PRO A 142 -9.77 14.02 6.12
C PRO A 142 -10.00 13.98 4.60
N ASP A 143 -9.25 14.79 3.85
CA ASP A 143 -9.40 14.94 2.39
C ASP A 143 -8.21 14.35 1.60
N GLN A 144 -7.34 13.55 2.23
CA GLN A 144 -6.14 12.99 1.56
C GLN A 144 -6.49 12.23 0.28
N TRP A 145 -7.58 11.45 0.31
CA TRP A 145 -8.05 10.69 -0.84
C TRP A 145 -8.45 11.62 -1.99
N ARG A 146 -9.09 12.77 -1.72
CA ARG A 146 -9.48 13.73 -2.77
C ARG A 146 -8.27 14.29 -3.49
N ALA A 147 -7.19 14.55 -2.76
CA ALA A 147 -5.94 15.01 -3.36
C ALA A 147 -5.29 13.90 -4.19
N ALA A 148 -5.29 12.67 -3.68
CA ALA A 148 -4.71 11.52 -4.37
C ALA A 148 -5.44 11.17 -5.68
N TRP A 149 -6.73 11.47 -5.82
CA TRP A 149 -7.49 11.22 -7.04
C TRP A 149 -7.41 12.32 -8.11
N LYS A 150 -6.78 13.46 -7.80
CA LYS A 150 -6.44 14.51 -8.79
C LYS A 150 -5.15 14.15 -9.52
#